data_AF-A0A3C1KK48-F1
#
_entry.id   AF-A0A3C1KK48-F1
#
_cell.length_a   1.000
_cell.length_b   1.000
_cell.length_c   1.000
_cell.angle_alpha   90.00
_cell.angle_beta   90.00
_cell.angle_gamma   90.00
#
_symmetry.space_group_name_H-M   'P 1'
#
loop_
_entity.id
_entity.type
_entity.pdbx_description
1 polymer ?
#
loop_
_entity_poly.entity_id
_entity_poly.type
_entity_poly.pdbx_seq_one_letter_code
_entity_poly.pdbx_strand_id
1 'polypeptide(L)'
;MAPTGHVTLNDLELGPNGEFELLVSATPQPGNWLPMTEASDNILVRQTFRDRAREPKLELRIECLDQQDAPVLDPVEFASQLQRVVPFVNGTAGLFRNWMLGFAEHINELPPNDQQMCLRAGGDPAIFYHNSYWQLAPEEALVIEFTPPGDCRTWNFQLSNFWMESLDYRFQRIHINRSGARYEADGSVRLVVAAENPGSAFPNWLSTAGHSCGSMLLRYVEASDHPPVRTRVVALDTLKAGELNDHK
;
A
#
# COMPACT_ATOMS: atom_id res chain seq x y z
N MET A 1 -1.67 -16.31 -2.17
CA MET A 1 -1.87 -17.19 -1.01
C MET A 1 -2.83 -16.47 -0.07
N ALA A 2 -3.96 -17.06 0.29
CA ALA A 2 -4.86 -16.46 1.29
C ALA A 2 -4.25 -16.63 2.69
N PRO A 3 -4.44 -15.67 3.61
CA PRO A 3 -3.95 -15.82 4.98
C PRO A 3 -4.62 -17.01 5.67
N THR A 4 -3.85 -17.81 6.39
CA THR A 4 -4.35 -18.93 7.21
C THR A 4 -4.80 -18.50 8.60
N GLY A 5 -4.48 -17.26 9.00
CA GLY A 5 -4.89 -16.61 10.24
C GLY A 5 -4.71 -15.10 10.12
N HIS A 6 -5.46 -14.34 10.91
CA HIS A 6 -5.40 -12.88 10.94
C HIS A 6 -5.77 -12.39 12.35
N VAL A 7 -5.07 -11.36 12.82
CA VAL A 7 -5.36 -10.69 14.09
C VAL A 7 -4.99 -9.21 13.94
N THR A 8 -5.76 -8.34 14.57
CA THR A 8 -5.49 -6.90 14.66
C THR A 8 -5.22 -6.51 16.11
N LEU A 9 -4.66 -5.32 16.34
CA LEU A 9 -4.41 -4.83 17.69
C LEU A 9 -5.68 -4.75 18.55
N ASN A 10 -6.85 -4.56 17.93
CA ASN A 10 -8.14 -4.49 18.64
C ASN A 10 -8.60 -5.85 19.17
N ASP A 11 -8.07 -6.94 18.62
CA ASP A 11 -8.39 -8.31 19.03
C ASP A 11 -7.47 -8.78 20.18
N LEU A 12 -6.42 -8.02 20.49
CA LEU A 12 -5.40 -8.40 21.47
C LEU A 12 -5.71 -7.85 22.86
N GLU A 13 -5.59 -8.72 23.86
CA GLU A 13 -5.48 -8.34 25.25
C GLU A 13 -4.10 -7.71 25.48
N LEU A 14 -4.10 -6.44 25.88
CA LEU A 14 -2.88 -5.68 26.13
C LEU A 14 -2.61 -5.59 27.64
N GLY A 15 -1.35 -5.67 28.01
CA GLY A 15 -0.85 -5.37 29.34
C GLY A 15 -0.97 -3.87 29.67
N PRO A 16 -0.69 -3.49 30.93
CA PRO A 16 -0.87 -2.12 31.43
C PRO A 16 -0.02 -1.07 30.68
N ASN A 17 1.05 -1.46 29.99
CA ASN A 17 1.92 -0.57 29.23
C ASN A 17 1.79 -0.77 27.70
N GLY A 18 0.78 -1.52 27.24
CA GLY A 18 0.56 -1.82 25.83
C GLY A 18 1.37 -2.99 25.27
N GLU A 19 2.05 -3.74 26.13
CA GLU A 19 2.71 -5.00 25.80
C GLU A 19 1.68 -6.10 25.49
N PHE A 20 2.06 -7.06 24.64
CA PHE A 20 1.27 -8.26 24.42
C PHE A 20 2.18 -9.45 24.14
N GLU A 21 1.68 -10.63 24.47
CA GLU A 21 2.21 -11.91 24.00
C GLU A 21 1.21 -12.48 23.00
N LEU A 22 1.67 -13.14 21.93
CA LEU A 22 0.81 -13.71 20.89
C LEU A 22 1.30 -15.11 20.55
N LEU A 23 0.51 -16.12 20.85
CA LEU A 23 0.83 -17.50 20.50
C LEU A 23 0.41 -17.78 19.06
N VAL A 24 1.36 -18.26 18.24
CA VAL A 24 1.08 -18.69 16.86
C VAL A 24 1.05 -20.21 16.86
N SER A 25 -0.13 -20.80 16.66
CA SER A 25 -0.31 -22.26 16.76
C SER A 25 -1.42 -22.79 15.87
N ALA A 26 -1.26 -24.04 15.40
CA ALA A 26 -2.31 -24.78 14.71
C ALA A 26 -3.40 -25.28 15.67
N THR A 27 -3.08 -25.39 16.95
CA THR A 27 -4.04 -25.73 18.01
C THR A 27 -4.50 -24.44 18.71
N PRO A 28 -5.80 -24.31 19.03
CA PRO A 28 -6.30 -23.17 19.79
C PRO A 28 -5.53 -22.96 21.09
N GLN A 29 -5.15 -21.71 21.36
CA GLN A 29 -4.44 -21.30 22.57
C GLN A 29 -5.31 -20.37 23.41
N PRO A 30 -5.14 -20.34 24.75
CA PRO A 30 -5.78 -19.34 25.59
C PRO A 30 -5.19 -17.94 25.34
N GLY A 31 -5.98 -16.90 25.57
CA GLY A 31 -5.56 -15.51 25.40
C GLY A 31 -5.33 -15.13 23.93
N ASN A 32 -4.33 -14.29 23.70
CA ASN A 32 -3.94 -13.84 22.37
C ASN A 32 -3.38 -14.99 21.52
N TRP A 33 -4.12 -15.36 20.48
CA TRP A 33 -3.78 -16.46 19.59
C TRP A 33 -3.91 -16.05 18.13
N LEU A 34 -2.87 -16.32 17.34
CA LEU A 34 -2.90 -16.24 15.88
C LEU A 34 -2.97 -17.67 15.31
N PRO A 35 -4.09 -18.04 14.66
CA PRO A 35 -4.21 -19.34 14.02
C PRO A 35 -3.17 -19.56 12.92
N MET A 36 -2.63 -20.77 12.84
CA MET A 36 -1.86 -21.23 11.69
C MET A 36 -2.29 -22.63 11.25
N THR A 37 -1.72 -23.12 10.16
CA THR A 37 -1.91 -24.50 9.67
C THR A 37 -0.55 -25.14 9.47
N GLU A 38 -0.50 -26.45 9.26
CA GLU A 38 0.75 -27.15 8.89
C GLU A 38 1.40 -26.60 7.62
N ALA A 39 0.61 -25.95 6.74
CA ALA A 39 1.10 -25.33 5.50
C ALA A 39 1.53 -23.87 5.67
N SER A 40 1.39 -23.28 6.86
CA SER A 40 1.80 -21.90 7.12
C SER A 40 3.33 -21.78 7.15
N ASP A 41 3.88 -20.85 6.36
CA ASP A 41 5.33 -20.72 6.16
C ASP A 41 5.87 -19.30 6.41
N ASN A 42 5.00 -18.32 6.67
CA ASN A 42 5.38 -16.95 6.94
C ASN A 42 4.40 -16.25 7.90
N ILE A 43 4.91 -15.25 8.62
CA ILE A 43 4.11 -14.32 9.42
C ILE A 43 4.38 -12.92 8.87
N LEU A 44 3.32 -12.20 8.52
CA LEU A 44 3.40 -10.84 7.99
C LEU A 44 2.77 -9.86 8.98
N VAL A 45 3.62 -8.99 9.55
CA VAL A 45 3.18 -7.91 10.45
C VAL A 45 3.10 -6.60 9.68
N ARG A 46 2.00 -5.87 9.84
CA ARG A 46 1.80 -4.53 9.27
C ARG A 46 1.55 -3.52 10.36
N GLN A 47 2.46 -2.55 10.50
CA GLN A 47 2.23 -1.33 11.27
C GLN A 47 2.04 -0.17 10.29
N THR A 48 0.82 0.38 10.24
CA THR A 48 0.48 1.51 9.37
C THR A 48 0.53 2.81 10.17
N PHE A 49 1.43 3.71 9.78
CA PHE A 49 1.62 4.99 10.46
C PHE A 49 0.74 6.09 9.88
N ARG A 50 0.21 6.95 10.75
CA ARG A 50 -0.37 8.24 10.34
C ARG A 50 0.73 9.26 10.11
N ASP A 51 1.69 9.32 11.03
CA ASP A 51 2.91 10.13 10.93
C ASP A 51 4.11 9.32 11.43
N ARG A 52 4.87 8.75 10.48
CA ARG A 52 6.02 7.88 10.77
C ARG A 52 7.14 8.59 11.53
N ALA A 53 7.23 9.92 11.47
CA ALA A 53 8.27 10.67 12.17
C ALA A 53 7.96 10.88 13.65
N ARG A 54 6.69 10.75 14.05
CA ARG A 54 6.21 11.06 15.41
C ARG A 54 5.68 9.85 16.15
N GLU A 55 5.25 8.82 15.45
CA GLU A 55 4.66 7.64 16.05
C GLU A 55 5.73 6.59 16.42
N PRO A 56 5.62 5.95 17.60
CA PRO A 56 6.56 4.92 18.01
C PRO A 56 6.42 3.68 17.13
N LYS A 57 7.56 3.05 16.83
CA LYS A 57 7.57 1.76 16.12
C LYS A 57 7.25 0.63 17.10
N LEU A 58 6.52 -0.36 16.62
CA LEU A 58 6.27 -1.59 17.36
C LEU A 58 7.57 -2.40 17.43
N GLU A 59 7.97 -2.78 18.62
CA GLU A 59 9.11 -3.68 18.85
C GLU A 59 8.56 -5.09 19.09
N LEU A 60 8.96 -6.04 18.24
CA LEU A 60 8.52 -7.43 18.31
C LEU A 60 9.72 -8.37 18.40
N ARG A 61 9.58 -9.41 19.21
CA ARG A 61 10.49 -10.55 19.26
C ARG A 61 9.69 -11.81 18.96
N ILE A 62 10.22 -12.64 18.08
CA ILE A 62 9.67 -13.97 17.77
C ILE A 62 10.66 -15.03 18.24
N GLU A 63 10.15 -16.07 18.88
CA GLU A 63 10.91 -17.26 19.27
C GLU A 63 10.08 -18.53 19.04
N CYS A 64 10.77 -19.64 18.80
CA CYS A 64 10.13 -20.95 18.70
C CYS A 64 10.07 -21.56 20.11
N LEU A 65 8.87 -21.87 20.60
CA LEU A 65 8.68 -22.41 21.94
C LEU A 65 9.26 -23.82 22.09
N ASP A 66 9.19 -24.62 21.02
CA ASP A 66 9.73 -25.98 20.94
C ASP A 66 10.99 -26.01 20.07
N GLN A 67 11.97 -25.17 20.41
CA GLN A 67 13.21 -25.09 19.65
C GLN A 67 13.97 -26.43 19.71
N GLN A 68 14.15 -27.06 18.55
CA GLN A 68 15.08 -28.18 18.41
C GLN A 68 16.52 -27.68 18.20
N ASP A 69 17.49 -28.57 18.39
CA ASP A 69 18.91 -28.28 18.10
C ASP A 69 19.04 -27.68 16.69
N ALA A 70 19.85 -26.62 16.59
CA ALA A 70 20.05 -25.95 15.31
C ALA A 70 20.61 -26.96 14.30
N PRO A 71 19.92 -27.21 13.17
CA PRO A 71 20.39 -28.18 12.20
C PRO A 71 21.75 -27.74 11.64
N VAL A 72 22.66 -28.69 11.47
CA VAL A 72 23.92 -28.45 10.74
C VAL A 72 23.57 -28.13 9.28
N LEU A 73 24.17 -27.08 8.72
CA LEU A 73 23.93 -26.69 7.33
C LEU A 73 24.30 -27.85 6.39
N ASP A 74 23.30 -28.41 5.70
CA ASP A 74 23.50 -29.34 4.59
C ASP A 74 23.73 -28.54 3.29
N PRO A 75 24.92 -28.65 2.66
CA PRO A 75 25.20 -27.96 1.40
C PRO A 75 24.23 -28.31 0.26
N VAL A 76 23.72 -29.55 0.22
CA VAL A 76 22.81 -30.01 -0.84
C VAL A 76 21.44 -29.38 -0.66
N GLU A 77 20.92 -29.40 0.56
CA GLU A 77 19.67 -28.73 0.90
C GLU A 77 19.77 -27.22 0.65
N PHE A 78 20.85 -26.59 1.12
CA PHE A 78 21.09 -25.17 0.92
C PHE A 78 21.14 -24.79 -0.56
N ALA A 79 21.83 -25.57 -1.40
CA ALA A 79 21.87 -25.35 -2.84
C ALA A 79 20.46 -25.43 -3.48
N SER A 80 19.64 -26.39 -3.04
CA SER A 80 18.25 -26.54 -3.47
C SER A 80 17.39 -25.34 -3.04
N GLN A 81 17.53 -24.87 -1.79
CA GLN A 81 16.84 -23.68 -1.30
C GLN A 81 17.25 -22.42 -2.09
N LEU A 82 18.55 -22.26 -2.37
CA LEU A 82 19.06 -21.14 -3.16
C LEU A 82 18.50 -21.14 -4.59
N GLN A 83 18.32 -22.32 -5.21
CA GLN A 83 17.69 -22.43 -6.53
C GLN A 83 16.23 -21.95 -6.54
N ARG A 84 15.51 -21.98 -5.40
CA ARG A 84 14.14 -21.47 -5.28
C ARG A 84 14.05 -19.94 -5.35
N VAL A 85 15.17 -19.23 -5.16
CA VAL A 85 15.20 -17.76 -5.27
C VAL A 85 14.92 -17.31 -6.70
N VAL A 86 15.43 -18.03 -7.71
CA VAL A 86 15.27 -17.68 -9.13
C VAL A 86 13.79 -17.64 -9.56
N PRO A 87 12.98 -18.70 -9.37
CA PRO A 87 11.57 -18.65 -9.72
C PRO A 87 10.78 -17.66 -8.86
N PHE A 88 11.18 -17.41 -7.60
CA PHE A 88 10.55 -16.37 -6.78
C PHE A 88 10.75 -14.97 -7.39
N VAL A 89 12.00 -14.60 -7.70
CA VAL A 89 12.31 -13.29 -8.30
C VAL A 89 11.63 -13.14 -9.65
N ASN A 90 11.76 -14.14 -10.53
CA ASN A 90 11.13 -14.11 -11.86
C ASN A 90 9.60 -14.08 -11.78
N GLY A 91 9.02 -14.85 -10.86
CA GLY A 91 7.58 -14.92 -10.64
C GLY A 91 7.01 -13.60 -10.14
N THR A 92 7.65 -12.98 -9.14
CA THR A 92 7.21 -11.68 -8.59
C THR A 92 7.35 -10.56 -9.63
N ALA A 93 8.49 -10.47 -10.33
CA ALA A 93 8.67 -9.46 -11.39
C ALA A 93 7.66 -9.66 -12.54
N GLY A 94 7.45 -10.92 -12.95
CA GLY A 94 6.47 -11.28 -13.97
C GLY A 94 5.03 -10.94 -13.58
N LEU A 95 4.66 -11.19 -12.32
CA LEU A 95 3.33 -10.88 -11.79
C LEU A 95 3.02 -9.38 -11.91
N PHE A 96 3.88 -8.52 -11.38
CA PHE A 96 3.63 -7.06 -11.39
C PHE A 96 3.74 -6.47 -12.79
N ARG A 97 4.61 -7.01 -13.65
CA ARG A 97 4.61 -6.65 -15.08
C ARG A 97 3.26 -6.97 -15.72
N ASN A 98 2.70 -8.16 -15.48
CA ASN A 98 1.41 -8.54 -16.05
C ASN A 98 0.27 -7.66 -15.53
N TRP A 99 0.32 -7.26 -14.26
CA TRP A 99 -0.64 -6.32 -13.68
C TRP A 99 -0.56 -4.97 -14.37
N MET A 100 0.64 -4.42 -14.56
CA MET A 100 0.82 -3.15 -15.27
C MET A 100 0.34 -3.20 -16.73
N LEU A 101 0.51 -4.33 -17.41
CA LEU A 101 -0.04 -4.51 -18.76
C LEU A 101 -1.57 -4.49 -18.75
N GLY A 102 -2.22 -5.05 -17.72
CA GLY A 102 -3.67 -4.94 -17.54
C GLY A 102 -4.11 -3.52 -17.19
N PHE A 103 -3.40 -2.85 -16.28
CA PHE A 103 -3.71 -1.46 -15.90
C PHE A 103 -3.48 -0.45 -17.03
N ALA A 104 -2.72 -0.81 -18.07
CA ALA A 104 -2.56 0.00 -19.27
C ALA A 104 -3.88 0.17 -20.07
N GLU A 105 -4.93 -0.60 -19.75
CA GLU A 105 -6.27 -0.41 -20.33
C GLU A 105 -6.98 0.86 -19.81
N HIS A 106 -6.54 1.41 -18.68
CA HIS A 106 -7.15 2.56 -18.01
C HIS A 106 -6.08 3.54 -17.48
N ILE A 107 -5.13 3.90 -18.35
CA ILE A 107 -4.05 4.84 -18.06
C ILE A 107 -4.61 6.18 -17.57
N ASN A 108 -4.04 6.69 -16.49
CA ASN A 108 -4.44 7.93 -15.81
C ASN A 108 -5.86 7.92 -15.23
N GLU A 109 -6.57 6.79 -15.27
CA GLU A 109 -7.79 6.55 -14.50
C GLU A 109 -7.47 5.80 -13.21
N LEU A 110 -8.36 5.83 -12.21
CA LEU A 110 -8.14 5.11 -10.95
C LEU A 110 -9.38 4.31 -10.51
N PRO A 111 -9.83 3.34 -11.35
CA PRO A 111 -10.96 2.49 -11.00
C PRO A 111 -10.64 1.59 -9.81
N PRO A 112 -11.66 1.04 -9.12
CA PRO A 112 -11.47 -0.07 -8.19
C PRO A 112 -10.74 -1.23 -8.87
N ASN A 113 -9.74 -1.81 -8.20
CA ASN A 113 -9.09 -3.01 -8.70
C ASN A 113 -9.98 -4.25 -8.52
N ASP A 114 -9.61 -5.37 -9.13
CA ASP A 114 -10.12 -6.69 -8.69
C ASP A 114 -9.61 -6.95 -7.26
N GLN A 115 -10.52 -6.86 -6.28
CA GLN A 115 -10.20 -7.06 -4.87
C GLN A 115 -9.75 -8.50 -4.60
N GLN A 116 -10.34 -9.48 -5.30
CA GLN A 116 -9.95 -10.88 -5.16
C GLN A 116 -8.54 -11.13 -5.73
N MET A 117 -8.17 -10.43 -6.80
CA MET A 117 -6.78 -10.41 -7.30
C MET A 117 -5.81 -9.85 -6.25
N CYS A 118 -6.17 -8.77 -5.56
CA CYS A 118 -5.36 -8.22 -4.46
C CYS A 118 -5.19 -9.23 -3.32
N LEU A 119 -6.28 -9.83 -2.86
CA LEU A 119 -6.27 -10.84 -1.79
C LEU A 119 -5.41 -12.05 -2.15
N ARG A 120 -5.53 -12.57 -3.38
CA ARG A 120 -4.70 -13.69 -3.87
C ARG A 120 -3.21 -13.34 -3.87
N ALA A 121 -2.85 -12.08 -4.01
CA ALA A 121 -1.47 -11.59 -3.95
C ALA A 121 -0.99 -11.24 -2.53
N GLY A 122 -1.77 -11.55 -1.48
CA GLY A 122 -1.41 -11.25 -0.09
C GLY A 122 -1.84 -9.85 0.39
N GLY A 123 -2.77 -9.22 -0.33
CA GLY A 123 -3.45 -8.00 0.11
C GLY A 123 -4.15 -8.22 1.45
N ASP A 124 -4.15 -7.17 2.27
CA ASP A 124 -4.91 -7.12 3.52
C ASP A 124 -6.42 -7.06 3.21
N PRO A 125 -7.26 -7.94 3.80
CA PRO A 125 -8.70 -7.98 3.56
C PRO A 125 -9.46 -6.77 4.12
N ALA A 126 -8.86 -6.02 5.04
CA ALA A 126 -9.43 -4.78 5.55
C ALA A 126 -9.23 -3.60 4.60
N ILE A 127 -8.63 -3.80 3.42
CA ILE A 127 -8.30 -2.72 2.49
C ILE A 127 -9.06 -2.91 1.18
N PHE A 128 -9.71 -1.83 0.74
CA PHE A 128 -10.24 -1.68 -0.61
C PHE A 128 -9.21 -0.96 -1.49
N TYR A 129 -8.80 -1.60 -2.58
CA TYR A 129 -7.69 -1.16 -3.42
C TYR A 129 -8.18 -0.57 -4.74
N HIS A 130 -7.62 0.59 -5.11
CA HIS A 130 -7.60 1.08 -6.48
C HIS A 130 -6.15 1.06 -6.96
N ASN A 131 -5.84 0.25 -7.97
CA ASN A 131 -4.52 0.20 -8.60
C ASN A 131 -4.65 0.62 -10.05
N SER A 132 -3.67 1.37 -10.54
CA SER A 132 -3.66 1.77 -11.94
C SER A 132 -2.27 2.13 -12.45
N TYR A 133 -2.22 2.46 -13.73
CA TYR A 133 -1.09 2.96 -14.48
C TYR A 133 -1.23 4.48 -14.64
N TRP A 134 -0.20 5.25 -14.32
CA TRP A 134 -0.10 6.67 -14.69
C TRP A 134 0.97 6.89 -15.75
N GLN A 135 0.73 7.82 -16.66
CA GLN A 135 1.67 8.25 -17.70
C GLN A 135 1.51 9.75 -17.94
N LEU A 136 2.60 10.50 -17.86
CA LEU A 136 2.59 11.95 -18.02
C LEU A 136 3.80 12.41 -18.83
N ALA A 137 3.58 13.33 -19.74
CA ALA A 137 4.64 14.18 -20.27
C ALA A 137 5.14 15.15 -19.18
N PRO A 138 6.36 15.72 -19.30
CA PRO A 138 6.90 16.66 -18.31
C PRO A 138 6.02 17.88 -18.01
N GLU A 139 5.27 18.34 -19.01
CA GLU A 139 4.34 19.47 -18.98
C GLU A 139 2.92 19.10 -18.53
N GLU A 140 2.66 17.83 -18.24
CA GLU A 140 1.36 17.34 -17.81
C GLU A 140 1.30 17.14 -16.29
N ALA A 141 0.08 17.26 -15.77
CA ALA A 141 -0.25 16.92 -14.40
C ALA A 141 -1.52 16.06 -14.36
N LEU A 142 -1.51 15.03 -13.54
CA LEU A 142 -2.70 14.23 -13.26
C LEU A 142 -3.38 14.77 -12.00
N VAL A 143 -4.60 15.26 -12.16
CA VAL A 143 -5.48 15.67 -11.06
C VAL A 143 -6.35 14.48 -10.68
N ILE A 144 -6.38 14.15 -9.39
CA ILE A 144 -7.16 13.03 -8.83
C ILE A 144 -8.06 13.59 -7.75
N GLU A 145 -9.36 13.41 -7.89
CA GLU A 145 -10.38 14.00 -7.01
C GLU A 145 -11.32 12.91 -6.50
N PHE A 146 -11.50 12.86 -5.19
CA PHE A 146 -12.43 11.94 -4.55
C PHE A 146 -12.85 12.48 -3.18
N THR A 147 -14.05 12.13 -2.75
CA THR A 147 -14.43 12.29 -1.34
C THR A 147 -14.02 11.02 -0.61
N PRO A 148 -13.22 11.07 0.46
CA PRO A 148 -12.90 9.86 1.22
C PRO A 148 -14.17 9.19 1.77
N PRO A 149 -14.14 7.86 2.00
CA PRO A 149 -15.24 7.15 2.64
C PRO A 149 -15.70 7.83 3.92
N GLY A 150 -17.02 7.87 4.13
CA GLY A 150 -17.62 8.56 5.28
C GLY A 150 -17.21 7.93 6.61
N ASP A 151 -17.09 6.59 6.62
CA ASP A 151 -16.47 5.84 7.69
C ASP A 151 -15.32 5.00 7.12
N CYS A 152 -14.10 5.37 7.48
CA CYS A 152 -12.88 4.62 7.24
C CYS A 152 -11.87 4.88 8.35
N ARG A 153 -11.07 3.87 8.72
CA ARG A 153 -9.96 4.05 9.67
C ARG A 153 -8.94 5.03 9.10
N THR A 154 -8.52 4.81 7.86
CA THR A 154 -7.63 5.71 7.13
C THR A 154 -7.74 5.47 5.62
N TRP A 155 -7.12 6.36 4.84
CA TRP A 155 -6.84 6.14 3.43
C TRP A 155 -5.42 6.62 3.11
N ASN A 156 -4.83 6.10 2.05
CA ASN A 156 -3.59 6.65 1.50
C ASN A 156 -3.53 6.55 -0.02
N PHE A 157 -2.78 7.46 -0.63
CA PHE A 157 -2.40 7.40 -2.03
C PHE A 157 -0.87 7.32 -2.13
N GLN A 158 -0.35 6.48 -3.03
CA GLN A 158 1.08 6.41 -3.33
C GLN A 158 1.36 6.29 -4.83
N LEU A 159 2.51 6.85 -5.24
CA LEU A 159 3.14 6.61 -6.53
C LEU A 159 4.22 5.55 -6.41
N SER A 160 4.29 4.73 -7.45
CA SER A 160 5.26 3.66 -7.61
C SER A 160 5.79 3.68 -9.04
N ASN A 161 6.96 3.08 -9.27
CA ASN A 161 7.48 2.91 -10.63
C ASN A 161 6.68 1.82 -11.40
N PHE A 162 7.09 1.50 -12.62
CA PHE A 162 6.48 0.42 -13.41
C PHE A 162 6.53 -0.95 -12.72
N TRP A 163 7.50 -1.20 -11.85
CA TRP A 163 7.64 -2.46 -11.12
C TRP A 163 6.81 -2.51 -9.83
N MET A 164 5.92 -1.53 -9.63
CA MET A 164 5.07 -1.36 -8.44
C MET A 164 5.88 -1.18 -7.14
N GLU A 165 7.13 -0.76 -7.25
CA GLU A 165 7.96 -0.35 -6.12
C GLU A 165 7.66 1.12 -5.82
N SER A 166 7.39 1.46 -4.55
CA SER A 166 7.19 2.87 -4.17
C SER A 166 8.37 3.71 -4.67
N LEU A 167 8.09 4.89 -5.21
CA LEU A 167 9.14 5.86 -5.46
C LEU A 167 9.85 6.22 -4.13
N ASP A 168 11.01 6.88 -4.21
CA ASP A 168 11.85 7.08 -3.03
C ASP A 168 11.30 8.16 -2.06
N TYR A 169 10.40 7.73 -1.16
CA TYR A 169 9.74 8.57 -0.17
C TYR A 169 10.69 9.23 0.84
N ARG A 170 11.97 8.83 0.88
CA ARG A 170 12.98 9.46 1.76
C ARG A 170 13.36 10.85 1.26
N PHE A 171 13.26 11.08 -0.06
CA PHE A 171 13.70 12.30 -0.72
C PHE A 171 12.59 12.97 -1.53
N GLN A 172 11.54 12.23 -1.86
CA GLN A 172 10.47 12.68 -2.76
C GLN A 172 9.11 12.58 -2.08
N ARG A 173 8.25 13.56 -2.32
CA ARG A 173 6.87 13.51 -1.84
C ARG A 173 6.02 12.68 -2.80
N ILE A 174 5.93 11.38 -2.53
CA ILE A 174 5.32 10.41 -3.46
C ILE A 174 4.09 9.71 -2.89
N HIS A 175 3.75 10.01 -1.65
CA HIS A 175 2.56 9.50 -0.99
C HIS A 175 1.93 10.56 -0.09
N ILE A 176 0.66 10.33 0.22
CA ILE A 176 -0.10 11.10 1.20
C ILE A 176 -1.13 10.18 1.84
N ASN A 177 -1.54 10.49 3.07
CA ASN A 177 -2.58 9.75 3.78
C ASN A 177 -3.60 10.73 4.38
N ARG A 178 -4.66 10.17 4.96
CA ARG A 178 -5.71 10.91 5.66
C ARG A 178 -5.20 12.02 6.57
N SER A 179 -4.16 11.75 7.36
CA SER A 179 -3.63 12.71 8.34
C SER A 179 -2.75 13.81 7.72
N GLY A 180 -2.11 13.53 6.58
CA GLY A 180 -1.25 14.48 5.88
C GLY A 180 -1.97 15.32 4.82
N ALA A 181 -3.16 14.90 4.38
CA ALA A 181 -3.90 15.57 3.32
C ALA A 181 -4.54 16.90 3.77
N ARG A 182 -4.67 17.82 2.81
CA ARG A 182 -5.55 18.99 2.91
C ARG A 182 -6.84 18.69 2.16
N TYR A 183 -7.94 19.07 2.78
CA TYR A 183 -9.28 18.81 2.28
C TYR A 183 -9.85 20.08 1.68
N GLU A 184 -10.66 19.93 0.65
CA GLU A 184 -11.49 21.01 0.10
C GLU A 184 -12.66 21.32 1.07
N ALA A 185 -13.34 22.43 0.83
CA ALA A 185 -14.42 22.90 1.72
C ALA A 185 -15.61 21.93 1.81
N ASP A 186 -15.83 21.11 0.77
CA ASP A 186 -16.87 20.08 0.72
C ASP A 186 -16.43 18.73 1.31
N GLY A 187 -15.21 18.64 1.85
CA GLY A 187 -14.63 17.42 2.41
C GLY A 187 -14.03 16.48 1.37
N SER A 188 -14.00 16.85 0.09
CA SER A 188 -13.24 16.14 -0.92
C SER A 188 -11.74 16.36 -0.78
N VAL A 189 -10.96 15.53 -1.47
CA VAL A 189 -9.51 15.65 -1.55
C VAL A 189 -9.13 15.75 -3.02
N ARG A 190 -8.35 16.78 -3.34
CA ARG A 190 -7.70 16.97 -4.64
C ARG A 190 -6.22 16.66 -4.51
N LEU A 191 -5.75 15.65 -5.23
CA LEU A 191 -4.34 15.31 -5.37
C LEU A 191 -3.84 15.76 -6.75
N VAL A 192 -2.56 16.15 -6.81
CA VAL A 192 -1.91 16.50 -8.08
C VAL A 192 -0.63 15.70 -8.20
N VAL A 193 -0.48 14.92 -9.26
CA VAL A 193 0.75 14.22 -9.61
C VAL A 193 1.40 14.98 -10.75
N ALA A 194 2.61 15.51 -10.55
CA ALA A 194 3.34 16.27 -11.56
C ALA A 194 4.85 16.24 -11.32
N ALA A 195 5.63 16.53 -12.36
CA ALA A 195 7.09 16.60 -12.25
C ALA A 195 7.57 17.71 -11.30
N GLU A 196 6.92 18.88 -11.35
CA GLU A 196 7.26 20.05 -10.54
C GLU A 196 6.09 20.48 -9.65
N ASN A 197 6.40 21.22 -8.58
CA ASN A 197 5.41 21.77 -7.68
C ASN A 197 4.55 22.83 -8.41
N PRO A 198 3.23 22.63 -8.56
CA PRO A 198 2.34 23.57 -9.23
C PRO A 198 2.00 24.80 -8.37
N GLY A 199 2.50 24.90 -7.13
CA GLY A 199 2.30 26.05 -6.25
C GLY A 199 1.41 25.75 -5.04
N SER A 200 1.26 26.75 -4.16
CA SER A 200 0.61 26.60 -2.85
C SER A 200 -0.89 26.30 -2.93
N ALA A 201 -1.53 26.57 -4.06
CA ALA A 201 -2.94 26.23 -4.30
C ALA A 201 -3.19 24.72 -4.36
N PHE A 202 -2.15 23.91 -4.59
CA PHE A 202 -2.24 22.44 -4.64
C PHE A 202 -1.40 21.81 -3.54
N PRO A 203 -1.82 21.95 -2.27
CA PRO A 203 -1.02 21.53 -1.13
C PRO A 203 -0.82 20.01 -1.08
N ASN A 204 -1.61 19.22 -1.82
CA ASN A 204 -1.48 17.76 -1.92
C ASN A 204 -0.69 17.29 -3.17
N TRP A 205 0.19 18.14 -3.71
CA TRP A 205 1.06 17.75 -4.81
C TRP A 205 1.99 16.59 -4.44
N LEU A 206 2.16 15.66 -5.37
CA LEU A 206 3.07 14.52 -5.33
C LEU A 206 4.00 14.55 -6.55
N SER A 207 5.29 14.36 -6.32
CA SER A 207 6.31 14.38 -7.38
C SER A 207 6.33 13.06 -8.15
N THR A 208 6.46 13.15 -9.47
CA THR A 208 6.76 11.97 -10.32
C THR A 208 8.20 11.46 -10.13
N ALA A 209 9.04 12.19 -9.38
CA ALA A 209 10.44 11.84 -9.10
C ALA A 209 11.24 11.50 -10.37
N GLY A 210 11.02 12.28 -11.45
CA GLY A 210 11.71 12.11 -12.73
C GLY A 210 11.21 10.96 -13.61
N HIS A 211 10.14 10.27 -13.21
CA HIS A 211 9.52 9.22 -14.02
C HIS A 211 8.45 9.82 -14.94
N SER A 212 8.33 9.29 -16.16
CA SER A 212 7.24 9.61 -17.10
C SER A 212 6.04 8.66 -16.98
N CYS A 213 6.20 7.54 -16.27
CA CYS A 213 5.14 6.59 -15.99
C CYS A 213 5.41 5.74 -14.75
N GLY A 214 4.37 5.06 -14.28
CA GLY A 214 4.48 4.09 -13.20
C GLY A 214 3.12 3.60 -12.74
N SER A 215 3.09 2.96 -11.57
CA SER A 215 1.84 2.56 -10.92
C SER A 215 1.40 3.59 -9.89
N MET A 216 0.10 3.67 -9.64
CA MET A 216 -0.49 4.43 -8.54
C MET A 216 -1.49 3.60 -7.77
N LEU A 217 -1.61 3.87 -6.48
CA LEU A 217 -2.40 3.07 -5.57
C LEU A 217 -3.10 3.94 -4.54
N LEU A 218 -4.44 3.88 -4.52
CA LEU A 218 -5.29 4.42 -3.47
C LEU A 218 -5.84 3.26 -2.64
N ARG A 219 -5.72 3.37 -1.31
CA ARG A 219 -6.28 2.41 -0.36
C ARG A 219 -7.30 3.08 0.51
N TYR A 220 -8.46 2.45 0.65
CA TYR A 220 -9.40 2.74 1.74
C TYR A 220 -9.29 1.62 2.76
N VAL A 221 -8.97 1.95 4.01
CA VAL A 221 -8.70 0.97 5.08
C VAL A 221 -9.88 0.96 6.04
N GLU A 222 -10.46 -0.22 6.24
CA GLU A 222 -11.65 -0.47 7.08
C GLU A 222 -12.79 0.50 6.71
N ALA A 223 -13.06 0.61 5.42
CA ALA A 223 -14.07 1.52 4.89
C ALA A 223 -15.43 0.82 4.76
N SER A 224 -16.50 1.55 5.08
CA SER A 224 -17.88 1.08 4.92
C SER A 224 -18.45 1.35 3.52
N ASP A 225 -17.89 2.33 2.82
CA ASP A 225 -18.24 2.73 1.46
C ASP A 225 -17.00 2.96 0.59
N HIS A 226 -17.19 2.95 -0.73
CA HIS A 226 -16.11 3.02 -1.72
C HIS A 226 -16.44 4.06 -2.81
N PRO A 227 -16.40 5.36 -2.48
CA PRO A 227 -16.76 6.43 -3.40
C PRO A 227 -15.85 6.43 -4.65
N PRO A 228 -16.40 6.79 -5.82
CA PRO A 228 -15.66 6.79 -7.07
C PRO A 228 -14.55 7.84 -7.06
N VAL A 229 -13.47 7.55 -7.79
CA VAL A 229 -12.35 8.46 -7.99
C VAL A 229 -12.47 9.06 -9.39
N ARG A 230 -12.38 10.38 -9.48
CA ARG A 230 -12.31 11.09 -10.76
C ARG A 230 -10.87 11.47 -11.04
N THR A 231 -10.47 11.35 -12.28
CA THR A 231 -9.13 11.75 -12.72
C THR A 231 -9.20 12.54 -14.01
N ARG A 232 -8.20 13.38 -14.23
CA ARG A 232 -8.00 14.07 -15.51
C ARG A 232 -6.57 14.56 -15.64
N VAL A 233 -6.05 14.49 -16.85
CA VAL A 233 -4.77 15.09 -17.21
C VAL A 233 -5.00 16.53 -17.64
N VAL A 234 -4.15 17.43 -17.17
CA VAL A 234 -4.14 18.85 -17.54
C VAL A 234 -2.71 19.32 -17.81
N ALA A 235 -2.58 20.48 -18.47
CA ALA A 235 -1.30 21.16 -18.54
C ALA A 235 -0.87 21.65 -17.15
N LEU A 236 0.38 21.40 -16.79
CA LEU A 236 0.98 21.84 -15.53
C LEU A 236 0.96 23.36 -15.40
N ASP A 237 1.14 24.09 -16.50
CA ASP A 237 1.10 25.56 -16.51
C ASP A 237 -0.28 26.12 -16.15
N THR A 238 -1.36 25.41 -16.51
CA THR A 238 -2.72 25.77 -16.07
C THR A 238 -2.84 25.70 -14.54
N LEU A 239 -2.21 24.70 -13.91
CA LEU A 239 -2.17 24.63 -12.44
C LEU A 239 -1.30 25.75 -11.86
N LYS A 240 -0.12 26.01 -12.42
CA LYS A 240 0.76 27.10 -11.95
C LYS A 240 0.11 28.48 -12.06
N ALA A 241 -0.76 28.68 -13.04
CA ALA A 241 -1.57 29.90 -13.19
C ALA A 241 -2.74 29.99 -12.20
N GLY A 242 -3.07 28.90 -11.49
CA GLY A 242 -4.23 28.81 -10.60
C GLY A 242 -5.57 28.60 -11.33
N GLU A 243 -5.53 28.23 -12.60
CA GLU A 243 -6.68 28.20 -13.51
C GLU A 243 -7.29 26.81 -13.64
N LEU A 244 -7.43 26.09 -12.52
CA LEU A 244 -8.07 24.78 -12.55
C LEU A 244 -9.58 24.95 -12.71
N ASN A 245 -10.07 24.92 -13.95
CA ASN A 245 -11.49 24.99 -14.24
C ASN A 245 -12.19 23.70 -13.79
N ASP A 246 -13.02 23.79 -12.75
CA ASP A 246 -13.92 22.73 -12.28
C ASP A 246 -15.08 22.54 -13.27
N HIS A 247 -14.80 22.09 -14.49
CA HIS A 247 -15.85 21.78 -15.45
C HIS A 247 -16.36 20.34 -15.26
N LYS A 248 -17.49 20.26 -14.52
CA LYS A 248 -18.57 19.25 -14.47
C LYS A 248 -18.27 17.79 -14.79
#